data_AF-A0A7X8ZWB1-F1
#
_entry.id   AF-A0A7X8ZWB1-F1
#
_cell.length_a   1.000
_cell.length_b   1.000
_cell.length_c   1.000
_cell.angle_alpha   90.00
_cell.angle_beta   90.00
_cell.angle_gamma   90.00
#
_symmetry.space_group_name_H-M   'P 1'
#
loop_
_entity.id
_entity.type
_entity.pdbx_description
1 polymer ?
#
loop_
_entity_poly.entity_id
_entity_poly.type
_entity_poly.pdbx_seq_one_letter_code
_entity_poly.pdbx_strand_id
1 'polypeptide(L)' 'MNKKKKITRVLYVLIGLIAVATLYFYFTSPEWKALYYAGTGILLIINLVFAIFFIKRNLKG' A
#
# COMPACT_ATOMS: atom_id res chain seq x y z
N MET A 1 23.20 -4.38 3.48
CA MET A 1 22.03 -4.03 2.64
C MET A 1 21.63 -2.59 2.95
N ASN A 2 21.67 -1.69 1.97
CA ASN A 2 21.46 -0.25 2.20
C ASN A 2 20.08 0.01 2.85
N LYS A 3 20.00 0.79 3.93
CA LYS A 3 18.78 0.98 4.77
C LYS A 3 17.57 1.39 3.92
N LYS A 4 17.81 2.25 2.92
CA LYS A 4 16.83 2.67 1.91
C LYS A 4 16.19 1.49 1.16
N LYS A 5 17.02 0.53 0.71
CA LYS A 5 16.57 -0.66 -0.02
C LYS A 5 15.72 -1.58 0.86
N LYS A 6 16.02 -1.68 2.16
CA LYS A 6 15.22 -2.46 3.12
C LYS A 6 13.84 -1.83 3.36
N ILE A 7 13.80 -0.51 3.62
CA ILE A 7 12.53 0.21 3.87
C ILE A 7 11.62 0.18 2.64
N THR A 8 12.17 0.47 1.46
CA THR A 8 11.39 0.40 0.22
C THR A 8 10.85 -1.00 -0.06
N ARG A 9 11.62 -2.06 0.23
CA ARG A 9 11.15 -3.45 0.08
C ARG A 9 9.97 -3.75 1.01
N VAL A 10 10.04 -3.32 2.27
CA VAL A 10 8.94 -3.50 3.23
C VAL A 10 7.66 -2.77 2.76
N LEU A 11 7.79 -1.54 2.25
CA LEU A 11 6.66 -0.78 1.72
C LEU A 11 6.01 -1.48 0.52
N TYR A 12 6.79 -2.06 -0.39
CA TYR A 12 6.23 -2.86 -1.49
C TYR A 12 5.48 -4.11 -1.00
N VAL A 13 5.99 -4.79 0.03
CA VAL A 13 5.30 -5.93 0.64
C VAL A 13 3.96 -5.50 1.26
N LEU A 14 3.94 -4.37 1.98
CA LEU A 14 2.72 -3.81 2.56
C LEU A 14 1.69 -3.44 1.50
N ILE A 15 2.11 -2.83 0.39
CA ILE A 15 1.22 -2.54 -0.75
C ILE A 15 0.59 -3.83 -1.29
N GLY A 16 1.39 -4.89 -1.46
CA GLY A 16 0.88 -6.19 -1.90
C GLY A 16 -0.16 -6.77 -0.94
N LEU A 17 0.10 -6.74 0.37
CA LEU A 17 -0.85 -7.22 1.38
C LEU A 17 -2.15 -6.43 1.39
N ILE A 18 -2.09 -5.10 1.27
CA ILE A 18 -3.26 -4.24 1.23
C ILE A 18 -4.08 -4.52 -0.03
N ALA A 19 -3.44 -4.71 -1.18
CA ALA A 19 -4.14 -5.03 -2.43
C ALA A 19 -4.91 -6.36 -2.33
N VAL A 20 -4.28 -7.40 -1.79
CA VAL A 20 -4.92 -8.72 -1.58
C VAL A 20 -6.07 -8.61 -0.59
N ALA A 21 -5.87 -7.94 0.54
CA ALA A 21 -6.93 -7.74 1.53
C ALA A 21 -8.11 -6.94 0.96
N THR A 22 -7.83 -5.90 0.19
CA THR A 22 -8.85 -5.06 -0.46
C THR A 22 -9.68 -5.87 -1.45
N LEU A 23 -9.04 -6.70 -2.28
CA LEU A 23 -9.73 -7.61 -3.20
C LEU A 23 -10.57 -8.63 -2.45
N TYR A 24 -10.02 -9.25 -1.39
CA TYR A 24 -10.75 -10.20 -0.57
C TYR A 24 -12.03 -9.57 -0.01
N PHE A 25 -11.90 -8.42 0.67
CA PHE A 25 -13.07 -7.73 1.25
C PHE A 25 -14.05 -7.24 0.19
N TYR A 26 -13.59 -6.87 -1.00
CA TYR A 26 -14.45 -6.47 -2.10
C TYR A 26 -15.38 -7.61 -2.54
N PHE A 27 -14.86 -8.85 -2.64
CA PHE A 27 -15.64 -10.00 -3.07
C PHE A 27 -16.44 -10.67 -1.94
N THR A 28 -16.03 -10.54 -0.68
CA THR A 28 -16.71 -11.21 0.44
C THR A 28 -17.70 -10.33 1.19
N SER A 29 -17.65 -9.01 1.03
CA SER A 29 -18.47 -8.07 1.80
C SER A 29 -19.69 -7.60 1.02
N PRO A 30 -20.77 -7.17 1.71
CA PRO A 30 -21.87 -6.44 1.08
C PRO A 30 -21.37 -5.22 0.31
N GLU A 31 -22.03 -4.87 -0.79
CA GLU A 31 -21.60 -3.86 -1.78
C GLU A 31 -21.13 -2.54 -1.15
N TRP A 32 -21.87 -2.02 -0.17
CA TRP A 32 -21.56 -0.78 0.54
C TRP A 32 -20.22 -0.84 1.28
N LYS A 33 -19.92 -1.98 1.91
CA LYS A 33 -18.64 -2.22 2.59
C LYS A 33 -17.53 -2.50 1.57
N ALA A 34 -17.84 -3.23 0.51
CA ALA A 34 -16.91 -3.51 -0.58
C ALA A 34 -16.38 -2.20 -1.22
N LEU A 35 -17.26 -1.25 -1.52
CA LEU A 35 -16.90 0.08 -2.02
C LEU A 35 -16.07 0.87 -1.02
N TYR A 36 -16.42 0.83 0.27
CA TYR A 36 -15.63 1.46 1.32
C TYR A 36 -14.22 0.89 1.43
N TYR A 37 -14.07 -0.44 1.43
CA TYR A 37 -12.77 -1.11 1.48
C TYR A 37 -11.95 -0.86 0.22
N ALA A 38 -12.57 -0.86 -0.96
CA ALA A 38 -11.92 -0.50 -2.22
C ALA A 38 -11.37 0.93 -2.18
N GLY A 39 -12.21 1.91 -1.79
CA GLY A 39 -11.80 3.31 -1.72
C GLY A 39 -10.67 3.54 -0.70
N THR A 40 -10.83 3.03 0.52
CA THR A 40 -9.82 3.16 1.58
C THR A 40 -8.52 2.41 1.26
N GLY A 41 -8.61 1.22 0.68
CA GLY A 41 -7.46 0.44 0.22
C GLY A 41 -6.66 1.15 -0.87
N ILE A 42 -7.33 1.72 -1.87
CA ILE A 42 -6.70 2.52 -2.93
C ILE A 42 -6.00 3.75 -2.34
N LEU A 43 -6.65 4.50 -1.46
CA LEU A 43 -6.04 5.66 -0.79
C LEU A 43 -4.79 5.28 0.01
N LEU A 44 -4.84 4.16 0.74
CA LEU A 44 -3.70 3.61 1.47
C LEU A 44 -2.54 3.25 0.54
N ILE A 45 -2.80 2.58 -0.58
CA ILE A 45 -1.78 2.22 -1.57
C ILE A 45 -1.12 3.47 -2.14
N ILE A 46 -1.91 4.48 -2.53
CA ILE A 46 -1.39 5.75 -3.06
C ILE A 46 -0.47 6.43 -2.04
N ASN A 47 -0.86 6.48 -0.77
CA ASN A 47 -0.04 7.04 0.29
C ASN A 47 1.30 6.31 0.45
N LEU A 48 1.30 4.97 0.39
CA LEU A 48 2.54 4.19 0.46
C LEU A 48 3.42 4.39 -0.78
N VAL A 49 2.83 4.57 -1.97
CA VAL A 49 3.58 4.89 -3.19
C VAL A 49 4.24 6.28 -3.06
N PHE A 50 3.52 7.29 -2.56
CA PHE A 50 4.10 8.59 -2.28
C PHE A 50 5.22 8.51 -1.24
N ALA A 51 5.03 7.72 -0.16
CA ALA A 51 6.09 7.50 0.82
C ALA A 51 7.34 6.90 0.17
N ILE A 52 7.19 5.89 -0.72
CA ILE A 52 8.31 5.34 -1.49
C ILE A 52 8.98 6.42 -2.35
N PHE A 53 8.21 7.27 -3.02
CA PHE A 53 8.73 8.37 -3.83
C PHE A 53 9.55 9.36 -3.00
N PHE A 54 9.02 9.81 -1.86
CA PHE A 54 9.74 10.71 -0.95
C PHE A 54 10.98 10.06 -0.35
N ILE A 55 10.93 8.76 0.01
CA ILE A 55 12.09 8.00 0.48
C ILE A 55 13.16 7.91 -0.62
N LYS A 56 12.75 7.63 -1.87
CA LYS A 56 13.69 7.58 -3.00
C LYS A 56 14.35 8.93 -3.25
N ARG A 57 13.61 10.03 -3.12
CA ARG A 57 14.08 11.40 -3.38
C ARG A 57 14.89 12.01 -2.23
N ASN A 58 14.52 11.77 -0.97
CA ASN A 58 15.04 12.53 0.18
C ASN A 58 15.91 11.71 1.14
N LEU A 59 15.72 10.39 1.23
CA LEU A 59 16.63 9.56 2.04
C LEU A 59 17.94 9.39 1.27
N LYS A 60 18.95 10.13 1.74
CA LYS A 60 20.36 9.84 1.48
C LYS A 60 20.66 8.49 2.14
N GLY A 61 21.02 7.51 1.32
CA GLY A 61 21.40 6.17 1.75
C GLY A 61 22.67 5.76 1.04
#